data_AF-A0A3C1GSJ0-F1
#
_entry.id   AF-A0A3C1GSJ0-F1
#
_cell.length_a   1.000
_cell.length_b   1.000
_cell.length_c   1.000
_cell.angle_alpha   90.00
_cell.angle_beta   90.00
_cell.angle_gamma   90.00
#
_symmetry.space_group_name_H-M   'P 1'
#
loop_
_entity.id
_entity.type
_entity.pdbx_description
1 polymer ?
#
loop_
_entity_poly.entity_id
_entity_poly.type
_entity_poly.pdbx_seq_one_letter_code
_entity_poly.pdbx_strand_id
1 'polypeptide(L)'
;MALLLFSEQQRMSAQPNWQKLMARLTIINTDALSYFAQLQKNKTDQAVAVDVVYLDPMFPEDSYQDSKTGKGAKVGKQMQALHHLAHPPTLDEEMALLNNAQAVVADNQEGRGRVIVKRPQQAPFLAQQNPDESWHNAAVRFDGYFV
;
A
#
# COMPACT_ATOMS: atom_id res chain seq x y z
N MET A 1 -1.51 -9.80 -11.78
CA MET A 1 -2.35 -9.45 -10.61
C MET A 1 -3.60 -8.65 -10.99
N ALA A 2 -3.48 -7.52 -11.70
CA ALA A 2 -4.61 -6.62 -12.00
C ALA A 2 -5.84 -7.28 -12.65
N LEU A 3 -5.66 -8.25 -13.55
CA LEU A 3 -6.78 -8.97 -14.17
C LEU A 3 -7.69 -9.70 -13.17
N LEU A 4 -7.13 -10.22 -12.07
CA LEU A 4 -7.91 -10.85 -11.01
C LEU A 4 -8.81 -9.81 -10.32
N LEU A 5 -8.27 -8.62 -10.04
CA LEU A 5 -9.02 -7.52 -9.43
C LEU A 5 -10.13 -7.00 -10.34
N PHE A 6 -9.86 -6.81 -11.64
CA PHE A 6 -10.90 -6.39 -12.59
C PHE A 6 -12.02 -7.42 -12.73
N SER A 7 -11.66 -8.72 -12.75
CA SER A 7 -12.63 -9.81 -12.80
C SER A 7 -13.55 -9.80 -11.57
N GLU A 8 -13.00 -9.58 -10.37
CA GLU A 8 -13.79 -9.45 -9.15
C GLU A 8 -14.63 -8.16 -9.12
N GLN A 9 -14.08 -7.03 -9.55
CA GLN A 9 -14.82 -5.76 -9.62
C GLN A 9 -16.06 -5.91 -10.52
N GLN A 10 -15.94 -6.60 -11.66
CA GLN A 10 -17.07 -6.89 -12.54
C GLN A 10 -18.13 -7.74 -11.84
N ARG A 11 -17.72 -8.82 -11.17
CA ARG A 11 -18.64 -9.69 -10.41
C ARG A 11 -19.35 -8.94 -9.28
N MET A 12 -18.59 -8.15 -8.51
CA MET A 12 -19.12 -7.39 -7.38
C MET A 12 -20.07 -6.29 -7.83
N SER A 13 -19.79 -5.62 -8.96
CA SER A 13 -20.65 -4.56 -9.51
C SER A 13 -22.04 -5.05 -9.91
N ALA A 14 -22.18 -6.35 -10.24
CA ALA A 14 -23.48 -6.97 -10.52
C ALA A 14 -24.31 -7.26 -9.26
N GLN A 15 -23.73 -7.17 -8.06
CA GLN A 15 -24.42 -7.45 -6.80
C GLN A 15 -25.01 -6.17 -6.18
N PRO A 16 -26.33 -6.13 -5.88
CA PRO A 16 -26.98 -4.93 -5.33
C PRO A 16 -26.31 -4.39 -4.05
N ASN A 17 -25.87 -5.28 -3.16
CA ASN A 17 -25.28 -4.91 -1.87
C ASN A 17 -23.91 -4.22 -2.00
N TRP A 18 -23.23 -4.33 -3.15
CA TRP A 18 -21.89 -3.79 -3.35
C TRP A 18 -21.84 -2.49 -4.16
N GLN A 19 -22.96 -2.04 -4.75
CA GLN A 19 -22.95 -0.88 -5.66
C GLN A 19 -22.39 0.40 -5.02
N LYS A 20 -22.73 0.69 -3.76
CA LYS A 20 -22.20 1.85 -3.04
C LYS A 20 -20.69 1.79 -2.82
N LEU A 21 -20.14 0.59 -2.62
CA LEU A 21 -18.70 0.39 -2.48
C LEU A 21 -18.01 0.51 -3.84
N MET A 22 -18.56 -0.14 -4.88
CA MET A 22 -17.99 -0.12 -6.23
C MET A 22 -17.96 1.29 -6.82
N ALA A 23 -18.94 2.14 -6.51
CA ALA A 23 -18.95 3.54 -6.94
C ALA A 23 -17.79 4.39 -6.37
N ARG A 24 -17.08 3.89 -5.34
CA ARG A 24 -15.95 4.58 -4.69
C ARG A 24 -14.60 3.89 -4.94
N LEU A 25 -14.59 2.78 -5.69
CA LEU A 25 -13.40 2.00 -5.96
C LEU A 25 -13.05 2.04 -7.45
N THR A 26 -11.90 2.63 -7.74
CA THR A 26 -11.32 2.66 -9.08
C THR A 26 -10.04 1.82 -9.09
N ILE A 27 -9.96 0.85 -9.99
CA ILE A 27 -8.74 0.06 -10.18
C ILE A 27 -7.96 0.67 -11.34
N ILE A 28 -6.70 0.99 -11.10
CA ILE A 28 -5.78 1.56 -12.10
C ILE A 28 -4.66 0.56 -12.30
N ASN A 29 -4.55 -0.02 -13.51
CA ASN A 29 -3.50 -0.97 -13.84
C ASN A 29 -2.29 -0.24 -14.43
N THR A 30 -1.45 0.28 -13.55
CA THR A 30 -0.22 0.98 -13.91
C THR A 30 0.83 0.79 -12.82
N ASP A 31 2.07 1.19 -13.10
CA ASP A 31 3.12 1.29 -12.10
C ASP A 31 2.84 2.47 -11.14
N ALA A 32 3.04 2.24 -9.84
CA ALA A 32 2.69 3.22 -8.81
C ALA A 32 3.49 4.53 -8.95
N LEU A 33 4.79 4.43 -9.24
CA LEU A 33 5.66 5.61 -9.41
C LEU A 33 5.24 6.42 -10.64
N SER A 34 4.91 5.72 -11.73
CA SER A 34 4.38 6.33 -12.94
C SER A 34 3.06 7.05 -12.69
N TYR A 35 2.18 6.48 -11.86
CA TYR A 35 0.92 7.12 -11.48
C TYR A 35 1.12 8.36 -10.60
N PHE A 36 2.00 8.28 -9.60
CA PHE A 36 2.35 9.42 -8.76
C PHE A 36 2.90 10.59 -9.58
N ALA A 37 3.78 10.30 -10.55
CA ALA A 37 4.29 11.32 -11.47
C ALA A 37 3.19 11.95 -12.34
N GLN A 38 2.17 11.18 -12.75
CA GLN A 38 1.02 11.71 -13.49
C GLN A 38 0.15 12.63 -12.62
N LEU A 39 -0.13 12.23 -11.38
CA LEU A 39 -0.86 13.07 -10.42
C LEU A 39 -0.16 14.41 -10.21
N GLN A 40 1.16 14.39 -10.09
CA GLN A 40 1.96 15.62 -9.92
C GLN A 40 2.02 16.49 -11.18
N LYS A 41 1.96 15.91 -12.39
CA LYS A 41 1.94 16.67 -13.65
C LYS A 41 0.58 17.28 -13.96
N ASN A 42 -0.50 16.60 -13.58
CA ASN A 42 -1.88 17.03 -13.85
C ASN A 42 -2.41 18.05 -12.83
N LYS A 43 -1.52 18.72 -12.09
CA LYS A 43 -1.78 19.86 -11.19
C LYS A 43 -2.34 21.06 -11.96
N THR A 44 -3.61 20.96 -12.32
CA THR A 44 -4.47 22.11 -12.67
C THR A 44 -5.34 22.42 -11.47
N ASP A 45 -5.97 23.60 -11.41
CA ASP A 45 -6.79 24.08 -10.27
C ASP A 45 -7.97 23.15 -9.88
N GLN A 46 -8.19 22.05 -10.59
CA GLN A 46 -9.21 21.02 -10.33
C GLN A 46 -8.64 19.63 -10.05
N ALA A 47 -7.32 19.49 -9.86
CA ALA A 47 -6.71 18.21 -9.53
C ALA A 47 -7.25 17.70 -8.18
N VAL A 48 -7.69 16.44 -8.14
CA VAL A 48 -8.15 15.79 -6.91
C VAL A 48 -6.97 15.70 -5.95
N ALA A 49 -7.03 16.47 -4.86
CA ALA A 49 -6.07 16.37 -3.78
C ALA A 49 -6.15 14.99 -3.13
N VAL A 50 -5.00 14.37 -2.88
CA VAL A 50 -4.92 13.08 -2.20
C VAL A 50 -4.66 13.33 -0.72
N ASP A 51 -5.60 12.97 0.14
CA ASP A 51 -5.43 13.10 1.60
C ASP A 51 -4.52 12.03 2.18
N VAL A 52 -4.62 10.81 1.64
CA VAL A 52 -3.95 9.63 2.18
C VAL A 52 -3.45 8.74 1.07
N VAL A 53 -2.18 8.35 1.16
CA VAL A 53 -1.64 7.22 0.38
C VAL A 53 -1.45 6.03 1.32
N TYR A 54 -2.04 4.89 0.96
CA TYR A 54 -1.88 3.64 1.71
C TYR A 54 -0.95 2.70 0.96
N LEU A 55 0.09 2.20 1.63
CA LEU A 55 1.10 1.30 1.07
C LEU A 55 1.09 -0.04 1.83
N ASP A 56 1.03 -1.14 1.09
CA ASP A 56 1.16 -2.52 1.60
C ASP A 56 1.99 -3.34 0.60
N PRO A 57 3.27 -2.96 0.37
CA PRO A 57 4.13 -3.72 -0.53
C PRO A 57 4.40 -5.12 0.07
N MET A 58 4.64 -6.10 -0.80
CA MET A 58 4.97 -7.45 -0.38
C MET A 58 6.17 -7.46 0.58
N PHE A 59 6.07 -8.18 1.69
CA PHE A 59 7.16 -8.32 2.66
C PHE A 59 8.10 -9.46 2.27
N PRO A 60 9.39 -9.37 2.65
CA PRO A 60 10.28 -10.52 2.65
C PRO A 60 9.68 -11.72 3.40
N GLU A 61 9.89 -12.94 2.90
CA GLU A 61 9.24 -14.14 3.45
C GLU A 61 9.65 -14.45 4.90
N ASP A 62 10.83 -14.01 5.30
CA ASP A 62 11.36 -14.08 6.67
C ASP A 62 10.69 -13.09 7.63
N SER A 63 9.97 -12.08 7.13
CA SER A 63 9.20 -11.13 7.97
C SER A 63 8.01 -11.77 8.69
N TYR A 64 7.63 -12.99 8.31
CA TYR A 64 6.61 -13.81 8.97
C TYR A 64 7.20 -14.80 9.99
N GLN A 65 8.53 -14.83 10.15
CA GLN A 65 9.21 -15.69 11.11
C GLN A 65 9.26 -15.03 12.48
N ASP A 66 9.01 -15.81 13.52
CA ASP A 66 9.22 -15.35 14.89
C ASP A 66 10.72 -15.16 15.14
N SER A 67 11.13 -13.93 15.44
CA SER A 67 12.53 -13.54 15.68
C SER A 67 13.24 -14.28 16.82
N LYS A 68 12.50 -14.92 17.74
CA LYS A 68 13.08 -15.67 18.87
C LYS A 68 13.27 -17.16 18.57
N THR A 69 12.45 -17.72 17.69
CA THR A 69 12.41 -19.16 17.44
C THR A 69 12.78 -19.55 16.01
N GLY A 70 12.86 -18.58 15.09
CA GLY A 70 13.09 -18.81 13.65
C GLY A 70 11.98 -19.60 12.96
N LYS A 71 10.85 -19.84 13.65
CA LYS A 71 9.72 -20.61 13.15
C LYS A 71 8.62 -19.65 12.73
N GLY A 72 8.44 -19.51 11.41
CA GLY A 72 7.28 -18.84 10.84
C GLY A 72 6.11 -19.81 10.66
N ALA A 73 4.91 -19.42 11.08
CA ALA A 73 3.71 -20.13 10.64
C ALA A 73 3.59 -19.93 9.12
N LYS A 74 3.53 -21.04 8.35
CA LYS A 74 3.32 -20.94 6.91
C LYS A 74 2.00 -20.22 6.64
N VAL A 75 2.07 -19.14 5.87
CA VAL A 75 0.89 -18.44 5.39
C VAL A 75 -0.01 -19.42 4.61
N GLY A 76 -1.33 -19.17 4.61
CA GLY A 76 -2.28 -20.07 3.94
C GLY A 76 -1.96 -20.27 2.45
N LYS A 77 -2.46 -21.37 1.86
CA LYS A 77 -2.15 -21.77 0.46
C LYS A 77 -2.38 -20.65 -0.57
N GLN A 78 -3.41 -19.83 -0.38
CA GLN A 78 -3.70 -18.69 -1.25
C GLN A 78 -2.60 -17.62 -1.21
N MET A 79 -2.10 -17.32 -0.01
CA MET A 79 -1.01 -16.34 0.16
C MET A 79 0.31 -16.87 -0.42
N GLN A 80 0.58 -18.18 -0.28
CA GLN A 80 1.74 -18.81 -0.91
C GLN A 80 1.71 -18.66 -2.44
N ALA A 81 0.54 -18.83 -3.06
CA ALA A 81 0.39 -18.61 -4.50
C ALA A 81 0.65 -17.15 -4.90
N LEU A 82 0.23 -16.18 -4.08
CA LEU A 82 0.51 -14.77 -4.32
C LEU A 82 2.01 -14.45 -4.22
N HIS A 83 2.74 -15.06 -3.27
CA HIS A 83 4.19 -14.87 -3.14
C HIS A 83 4.97 -15.31 -4.39
N HIS A 84 4.47 -16.31 -5.13
CA HIS A 84 5.09 -16.74 -6.39
C HIS A 84 4.87 -15.73 -7.53
N LEU A 85 3.87 -14.84 -7.39
CA LEU A 85 3.48 -13.87 -8.42
C LEU A 85 3.95 -12.45 -8.10
N ALA A 86 4.24 -12.15 -6.84
CA ALA A 86 4.61 -10.82 -6.37
C ALA A 86 5.81 -10.92 -5.42
N HIS A 87 6.95 -10.42 -5.89
CA HIS A 87 8.18 -10.38 -5.12
C HIS A 87 8.20 -9.16 -4.19
N PRO A 88 8.90 -9.22 -3.04
CA PRO A 88 9.14 -8.05 -2.23
C PRO A 88 9.99 -7.02 -3.01
N PRO A 89 9.76 -5.71 -2.78
CA PRO A 89 10.57 -4.67 -3.40
C PRO A 89 12.00 -4.67 -2.84
N THR A 90 12.93 -4.17 -3.63
CA THR A 90 14.28 -3.79 -3.19
C THR A 90 14.23 -2.54 -2.31
N LEU A 91 15.31 -2.25 -1.59
CA LEU A 91 15.40 -1.05 -0.75
C LEU A 91 15.24 0.25 -1.57
N ASP A 92 15.83 0.31 -2.76
CA ASP A 92 15.73 1.47 -3.65
C ASP A 92 14.28 1.69 -4.13
N GLU A 93 13.54 0.60 -4.39
CA GLU A 93 12.13 0.65 -4.74
C GLU A 93 11.26 1.07 -3.55
N GLU A 94 11.55 0.59 -2.32
CA GLU A 94 10.86 1.05 -1.11
C GLU A 94 11.07 2.56 -0.89
N MET A 95 12.31 3.05 -1.05
CA MET A 95 12.65 4.46 -0.92
C MET A 95 11.92 5.31 -1.97
N ALA A 96 11.94 4.90 -3.23
CA ALA A 96 11.23 5.59 -4.30
C ALA A 96 9.73 5.63 -4.04
N LEU A 97 9.14 4.52 -3.57
CA LEU A 97 7.72 4.44 -3.27
C LEU A 97 7.30 5.37 -2.13
N LEU A 98 8.03 5.36 -1.01
CA LEU A 98 7.72 6.21 0.15
C LEU A 98 7.86 7.70 -0.19
N ASN A 99 8.98 8.08 -0.81
CA ASN A 99 9.24 9.50 -1.14
C ASN A 99 8.20 10.06 -2.11
N ASN A 100 7.82 9.30 -3.16
CA ASN A 100 6.80 9.76 -4.11
C ASN A 100 5.41 9.79 -3.47
N ALA A 101 5.08 8.83 -2.59
CA ALA A 101 3.83 8.86 -1.85
C ALA A 101 3.71 10.10 -0.95
N GLN A 102 4.78 10.45 -0.23
CA GLN A 102 4.83 11.66 0.60
C GLN A 102 4.68 12.92 -0.25
N ALA A 103 5.37 12.99 -1.39
CA ALA A 103 5.26 14.13 -2.30
C ALA A 103 3.83 14.31 -2.85
N VAL A 104 3.11 13.20 -3.14
CA VAL A 104 1.72 13.25 -3.60
C VAL A 104 0.77 13.81 -2.53
N VAL A 105 0.96 13.46 -1.26
CA VAL A 105 0.07 13.94 -0.18
C VAL A 105 0.49 15.30 0.38
N ALA A 106 1.76 15.71 0.22
CA ALA A 106 2.24 17.05 0.58
C ALA A 106 1.59 18.15 -0.27
N ASP A 107 1.14 17.80 -1.47
CA ASP A 107 0.40 18.69 -2.36
C ASP A 107 -1.05 18.95 -1.90
N ASN A 108 -1.46 18.39 -0.76
CA ASN A 108 -2.79 18.62 -0.19
C ASN A 108 -2.89 20.03 0.42
N GLN A 109 -3.85 20.82 -0.09
CA GLN A 109 -4.05 22.21 0.33
C GLN A 109 -4.44 22.38 1.80
N GLU A 110 -4.93 21.32 2.46
CA GLU A 110 -5.35 21.36 3.86
C GLU A 110 -4.21 21.07 4.85
N GLY A 111 -3.01 20.72 4.38
CA GLY A 111 -1.85 20.43 5.26
C GLY A 111 -2.06 19.25 6.20
N ARG A 112 -2.81 18.24 5.73
CA ARG A 112 -3.18 17.02 6.49
C ARG A 112 -2.82 15.73 5.75
N GLY A 113 -1.87 15.84 4.82
CA GLY A 113 -1.42 14.74 3.99
C GLY A 113 -0.72 13.67 4.82
N ARG A 114 -1.01 12.39 4.53
CA ARG A 114 -0.32 11.29 5.23
C ARG A 114 -0.12 10.05 4.37
N VAL A 115 1.00 9.39 4.58
CA VAL A 115 1.27 8.05 4.06
C VAL A 115 1.10 7.04 5.19
N ILE A 116 0.29 6.02 4.98
CA ILE A 116 0.07 4.93 5.94
C ILE A 116 0.65 3.66 5.34
N VAL A 117 1.62 3.05 6.02
CA VAL A 117 2.27 1.83 5.57
C VAL A 117 1.89 0.69 6.49
N LYS A 118 1.29 -0.39 5.95
CA LYS A 118 1.06 -1.61 6.71
C LYS A 118 2.34 -2.45 6.74
N ARG A 119 2.69 -2.99 7.92
CA ARG A 119 3.84 -3.88 8.13
C ARG A 119 3.48 -5.00 9.12
N PRO A 120 4.10 -6.18 9.03
CA PRO A 120 4.14 -7.14 10.14
C PRO A 120 4.80 -6.50 11.37
N GLN A 121 4.41 -6.91 12.57
CA GLN A 121 4.91 -6.30 13.81
C GLN A 121 6.44 -6.29 13.94
N GLN A 122 7.12 -7.31 13.40
CA GLN A 122 8.58 -7.47 13.50
C GLN A 122 9.34 -7.04 12.24
N ALA A 123 8.65 -6.65 11.16
CA ALA A 123 9.31 -6.23 9.93
C ALA A 123 10.01 -4.87 10.12
N PRO A 124 11.15 -4.61 9.47
CA PRO A 124 11.76 -3.28 9.44
C PRO A 124 10.77 -2.22 8.95
N PHE A 125 11.03 -0.95 9.27
CA PHE A 125 10.28 0.16 8.66
C PHE A 125 10.54 0.23 7.16
N LEU A 126 9.55 0.68 6.40
CA LEU A 126 9.66 0.85 4.95
C LEU A 126 10.80 1.80 4.63
N ALA A 127 11.67 1.44 3.67
CA ALA A 127 12.81 2.26 3.27
C ALA A 127 13.79 2.58 4.42
N GLN A 128 13.74 1.83 5.53
CA GLN A 128 14.49 2.09 6.76
C GLN A 128 14.25 3.50 7.36
N GLN A 129 13.13 4.14 7.02
CA GLN A 129 12.76 5.46 7.55
C GLN A 129 11.87 5.30 8.78
N ASN A 130 12.11 6.10 9.82
CA ASN A 130 11.25 6.07 11.00
C ASN A 130 9.91 6.76 10.69
N PRO A 131 8.77 6.15 11.04
CA PRO A 131 7.49 6.84 10.99
C PRO A 131 7.36 7.87 12.12
N ASP A 132 6.47 8.84 11.94
CA ASP A 132 6.11 9.80 12.98
C ASP A 132 5.27 9.13 14.07
N GLU A 133 4.35 8.26 13.67
CA GLU A 133 3.50 7.47 14.56
C GLU A 133 3.38 6.03 14.06
N SER A 134 3.23 5.08 14.99
CA SER A 134 2.93 3.68 14.66
C SER A 134 1.79 3.16 15.51
N TRP A 135 0.77 2.58 14.89
CA TRP A 135 -0.34 1.90 15.58
C TRP A 135 -0.24 0.39 15.35
N HIS A 136 -0.25 -0.41 16.40
CA HIS A 136 -0.03 -1.86 16.29
C HIS A 136 -1.08 -2.70 17.01
N ASN A 137 -1.29 -3.91 16.51
CA ASN A 137 -1.95 -4.99 17.22
C ASN A 137 -1.00 -6.19 17.38
N ALA A 138 -1.51 -7.38 17.72
CA ALA A 138 -0.69 -8.56 17.95
C ALA A 138 -0.02 -9.17 16.70
N ALA A 139 -0.38 -8.71 15.49
CA ALA A 139 0.09 -9.29 14.23
C ALA A 139 0.67 -8.26 13.25
N VAL A 140 0.05 -7.09 13.16
CA VAL A 140 0.38 -6.03 12.20
C VAL A 140 0.53 -4.68 12.89
N ARG A 141 1.29 -3.79 12.26
CA ARG A 141 1.29 -2.37 12.55
C ARG A 141 1.03 -1.54 11.30
N PHE A 142 0.62 -0.31 11.54
CA PHE A 142 0.47 0.76 10.57
C PHE A 142 1.39 1.90 10.95
N ASP A 143 2.34 2.20 10.09
CA ASP A 143 3.35 3.24 10.24
C ASP A 143 2.86 4.48 9.48
N GLY A 144 2.70 5.60 10.19
CA GLY A 144 2.23 6.88 9.67
C GLY A 144 3.37 7.86 9.42
N TYR A 145 3.40 8.44 8.23
CA TYR A 145 4.30 9.51 7.83
C TYR A 145 3.45 10.72 7.44
N PHE A 146 3.57 11.83 8.16
CA PHE A 146 2.77 13.03 7.96
C PHE A 146 3.59 14.11 7.24
N VAL A 147 2.91 14.91 6.42
CA VAL A 147 3.52 15.94 5.58
C VAL A 147 2.73 17.23 5.65
#